data_AF-A0A962GVU5-F1
#
_entry.id   AF-A0A962GVU5-F1
#
_cell.length_a   1.000
_cell.length_b   1.000
_cell.length_c   1.000
_cell.angle_alpha   90.00
_cell.angle_beta   90.00
_cell.angle_gamma   90.00
#
_symmetry.space_group_name_H-M   'P 1'
#
loop_
_entity.id
_entity.type
_entity.pdbx_description
1 polymer ?
#
loop_
_entity_poly.entity_id
_entity_poly.type
_entity_poly.pdbx_seq_one_letter_code
_entity_poly.pdbx_strand_id
1 'polypeptide(L)'
;MRTEVLYRWQDASSSLSDVLVNAGVSVALGSKPVEAAPVAAPVAVPVVAAPKDSDGDGVVDTADKCPGTVAGAKVNAQGCELDSDADGVVDRLDECPGSPAGAKVDARGCEESLVLR
;
A
#
# COMPACT_ATOMS: atom_id res chain seq x y z
N MET A 1 -19.12 -7.40 -49.00
CA MET A 1 -20.53 -7.15 -49.33
C MET A 1 -21.36 -8.15 -48.57
N ARG A 2 -22.34 -7.70 -47.78
CA ARG A 2 -23.23 -8.58 -47.02
C ARG A 2 -24.64 -8.34 -47.50
N THR A 3 -25.35 -9.42 -47.75
CA THR A 3 -26.76 -9.41 -48.12
C THR A 3 -27.53 -10.18 -47.07
N GLU A 4 -28.64 -9.62 -46.62
CA GLU A 4 -29.57 -10.34 -45.76
C GLU A 4 -30.99 -10.21 -46.30
N VAL A 5 -31.69 -11.34 -46.24
CA VAL A 5 -33.05 -11.49 -46.76
C VAL A 5 -33.94 -11.75 -45.57
N LEU A 6 -34.85 -10.82 -45.31
CA LEU A 6 -35.83 -10.95 -44.24
C LEU A 6 -37.20 -11.15 -44.85
N TYR A 7 -37.83 -12.26 -44.48
CA TYR A 7 -39.21 -12.56 -44.84
C TYR A 7 -40.13 -12.05 -43.72
N ARG A 8 -41.07 -11.17 -44.05
CA ARG A 8 -42.10 -10.70 -43.10
C ARG A 8 -43.42 -11.39 -43.42
N TRP A 9 -43.93 -12.17 -42.46
CA TRP A 9 -45.26 -12.76 -42.51
C TRP A 9 -46.29 -11.75 -41.97
N GLN A 10 -47.42 -11.60 -42.67
CA GLN A 10 -48.56 -10.81 -42.21
C GLN A 10 -49.80 -11.69 -42.26
N ASP A 11 -50.35 -12.01 -41.09
CA ASP A 11 -51.31 -13.09 -40.83
C ASP A 11 -52.72 -12.91 -41.44
N ALA A 12 -52.88 -12.14 -42.52
CA ALA A 12 -54.20 -11.79 -43.07
C ALA A 12 -54.47 -12.21 -44.52
N SER A 13 -53.53 -12.81 -45.24
CA SER A 13 -53.79 -13.37 -46.58
C SER A 13 -52.78 -14.47 -46.91
N SER A 14 -53.24 -15.59 -47.47
CA SER A 14 -52.46 -16.80 -47.78
C SER A 14 -51.44 -16.63 -48.92
N SER A 15 -50.93 -15.41 -49.14
CA SER A 15 -50.02 -15.03 -50.21
C SER A 15 -48.83 -14.26 -49.63
N LEU A 16 -47.61 -14.66 -50.03
CA LEU A 16 -46.36 -13.96 -49.69
C LEU A 16 -46.31 -12.64 -50.47
N SER A 17 -46.48 -11.50 -49.80
CA SER A 17 -46.65 -10.23 -50.51
C SER A 17 -45.35 -9.53 -50.91
N ASP A 18 -44.25 -9.65 -50.16
CA ASP A 18 -43.00 -8.94 -50.50
C ASP A 18 -41.73 -9.62 -49.98
N VAL A 19 -40.64 -9.52 -50.75
CA VAL A 19 -39.28 -9.93 -50.34
C VAL A 19 -38.42 -8.69 -50.21
N LEU A 20 -37.94 -8.40 -49.00
CA LEU A 20 -37.02 -7.29 -48.75
C LEU A 20 -35.58 -7.80 -48.80
N VAL A 21 -34.79 -7.28 -49.73
CA VAL A 21 -33.37 -7.60 -49.88
C VAL A 21 -32.54 -6.39 -49.49
N ASN A 22 -31.80 -6.49 -48.39
CA ASN A 22 -30.84 -5.46 -48.00
C ASN A 22 -29.45 -5.88 -48.49
N ALA A 23 -28.83 -5.04 -49.33
CA ALA A 23 -27.47 -5.22 -49.82
C ALA A 23 -26.56 -4.13 -49.26
N GLY A 24 -25.64 -4.51 -48.37
CA GLY A 24 -24.67 -3.62 -47.76
C GLY A 24 -23.26 -3.83 -48.30
N VAL A 25 -22.57 -2.75 -48.63
CA VAL A 25 -21.13 -2.77 -48.93
C VAL A 25 -20.36 -2.35 -47.67
N SER A 26 -19.62 -3.28 -47.09
CA SER A 26 -18.70 -3.00 -45.99
C SER A 26 -17.32 -2.71 -46.57
N VAL A 27 -16.82 -1.50 -46.36
CA VAL A 27 -15.45 -1.11 -46.70
C VAL A 27 -14.66 -1.04 -45.39
N ALA A 28 -13.56 -1.78 -45.30
CA ALA A 28 -12.66 -1.70 -44.16
C ALA A 28 -11.88 -0.38 -44.22
N LEU A 29 -12.23 0.58 -43.37
CA LEU A 29 -11.53 1.87 -43.28
C LEU A 29 -10.40 1.74 -42.25
N GLY A 30 -9.26 1.21 -42.69
CA GLY A 30 -8.02 1.20 -41.91
C GLY A 30 -7.37 -0.18 -41.76
N SER A 31 -6.10 -0.15 -41.37
CA SER A 31 -5.34 -1.35 -41.01
C SER A 31 -5.90 -1.93 -39.72
N LYS A 32 -6.00 -3.27 -39.62
CA LYS A 32 -6.23 -3.92 -38.32
C LYS A 32 -5.24 -3.32 -37.31
N PRO A 33 -5.69 -2.83 -36.14
CA PRO A 33 -4.76 -2.56 -35.06
C PRO A 33 -3.91 -3.81 -34.92
N VAL A 34 -2.60 -3.66 -35.04
CA VAL A 34 -1.69 -4.75 -34.71
C VAL A 34 -1.98 -4.99 -33.24
N GLU A 35 -2.70 -6.08 -32.95
CA GLU A 35 -2.85 -6.55 -31.58
C GLU A 35 -1.43 -6.60 -31.04
N ALA A 36 -1.15 -5.70 -30.10
CA ALA A 36 0.18 -5.64 -29.50
C ALA A 36 0.47 -7.07 -29.08
N ALA A 37 1.50 -7.67 -29.68
CA ALA A 37 1.97 -9.00 -29.31
C ALA A 37 1.92 -9.06 -27.79
N PRO A 38 1.38 -10.14 -27.18
CA PRO A 38 1.18 -10.19 -25.75
C PRO A 38 2.51 -9.79 -25.12
N VAL A 39 2.53 -8.58 -24.55
CA VAL A 39 3.64 -8.15 -23.72
C VAL A 39 3.62 -9.22 -22.65
N ALA A 40 4.62 -10.11 -22.68
CA ALA A 40 4.74 -11.16 -21.70
C ALA A 40 4.47 -10.48 -20.36
N ALA A 41 3.49 -11.02 -19.60
CA ALA A 41 3.22 -10.54 -18.25
C ALA A 41 4.58 -10.30 -17.58
N PRO A 42 4.78 -9.16 -16.90
CA PRO A 42 6.08 -8.87 -16.32
C PRO A 42 6.48 -10.11 -15.54
N VAL A 43 7.60 -10.71 -15.96
CA VAL A 43 8.19 -11.86 -15.28
C VAL A 43 8.17 -11.47 -13.82
N ALA A 44 7.49 -12.23 -12.97
CA ALA A 44 7.39 -11.92 -11.56
C ALA A 44 8.82 -11.87 -11.02
N VAL A 45 9.37 -10.66 -10.96
CA VAL A 45 10.58 -10.36 -10.23
C VAL A 45 10.25 -10.83 -8.83
N PRO A 46 11.05 -11.71 -8.20
CA PRO A 46 10.80 -12.06 -6.81
C PRO A 46 10.67 -10.75 -6.07
N VAL A 47 9.48 -10.47 -5.53
CA VAL A 47 9.25 -9.31 -4.70
C VAL A 47 10.17 -9.56 -3.52
N VAL A 48 11.33 -8.92 -3.51
CA VAL A 48 12.19 -8.88 -2.35
C VAL A 48 11.29 -8.30 -1.28
N ALA A 49 10.87 -9.15 -0.34
CA ALA A 49 10.04 -8.69 0.75
C ALA A 49 10.77 -7.50 1.36
N ALA A 50 10.07 -6.37 1.46
CA ALA A 50 10.63 -5.21 2.13
C ALA A 50 11.16 -5.66 3.50
N PRO A 51 12.30 -5.11 3.97
CA PRO A 51 12.82 -5.45 5.28
C PRO A 51 11.72 -5.23 6.31
N LYS A 52 11.55 -6.22 7.19
CA LYS A 52 10.48 -6.24 8.17
C LYS A 52 10.73 -5.15 9.22
N ASP A 53 9.68 -4.43 9.55
CA ASP A 53 9.59 -3.44 10.62
C ASP A 53 8.34 -3.81 11.42
N SER A 54 8.53 -4.32 12.64
CA SER A 54 7.49 -4.98 13.42
C SER A 54 6.66 -4.04 14.28
N ASP A 55 7.23 -2.94 14.75
CA ASP A 55 6.55 -1.91 15.54
C ASP A 55 6.22 -0.64 14.74
N GLY A 56 6.77 -0.50 13.54
CA GLY A 56 6.41 0.54 12.58
C GLY A 56 6.99 1.90 12.93
N ASP A 57 8.12 1.92 13.64
CA ASP A 57 8.79 3.16 14.05
C ASP A 57 9.71 3.76 12.98
N GLY A 58 9.87 3.05 11.85
CA GLY A 58 10.69 3.45 10.72
C GLY A 58 12.11 2.87 10.72
N VAL A 59 12.45 2.04 11.71
CA VAL A 59 13.71 1.28 11.79
C VAL A 59 13.42 -0.21 11.60
N VAL A 60 14.10 -0.83 10.65
CA VAL A 60 13.89 -2.26 10.34
C VAL A 60 14.34 -3.14 11.50
N ASP A 61 13.67 -4.28 11.73
CA ASP A 61 13.92 -5.22 12.83
C ASP A 61 15.40 -5.62 12.97
N THR A 62 16.15 -5.66 11.87
CA THR A 62 17.59 -6.03 11.86
C THR A 62 18.52 -4.92 12.33
N ALA A 63 18.05 -3.67 12.33
CA ALA A 63 18.80 -2.47 12.74
C ALA A 63 18.22 -1.83 14.02
N ASP A 64 17.01 -2.21 14.39
CA ASP A 64 16.32 -1.77 15.60
C ASP A 64 16.93 -2.43 16.85
N LYS A 65 17.31 -1.59 17.81
CA LYS A 65 17.84 -2.00 19.11
C LYS A 65 16.79 -1.96 20.22
N CYS A 66 15.65 -1.36 19.99
CA CYS A 66 14.60 -1.11 20.96
C CYS A 66 13.25 -1.62 20.45
N PRO A 67 13.06 -2.95 20.33
CA PRO A 67 11.85 -3.52 19.76
C PRO A 67 10.62 -3.19 20.59
N GLY A 68 9.54 -2.81 19.92
CA GLY A 68 8.26 -2.48 20.54
C GLY A 68 8.18 -1.02 20.98
N THR A 69 8.84 -0.10 20.27
CA THR A 69 8.60 1.33 20.49
C THR A 69 7.14 1.67 20.28
N VAL A 70 6.64 2.62 21.07
CA VAL A 70 5.22 2.97 21.01
C VAL A 70 4.89 3.66 19.69
N ALA A 71 3.76 3.29 19.08
CA ALA A 71 3.36 3.84 17.80
C ALA A 71 3.32 5.38 17.83
N GLY A 72 4.02 6.01 16.89
CA GLY A 72 4.14 7.47 16.78
C GLY A 72 5.18 8.10 17.71
N ALA A 73 5.95 7.31 18.47
CA ALA A 73 7.14 7.82 19.15
C ALA A 73 8.16 8.37 18.16
N LYS A 74 8.91 9.38 18.59
CA LYS A 74 10.11 9.81 17.87
C LYS A 74 11.27 8.92 18.31
N VAL A 75 11.80 8.18 17.35
CA VAL A 75 12.95 7.30 17.58
C VAL A 75 14.21 7.86 16.94
N ASN A 76 15.36 7.49 17.49
CA ASN A 76 16.66 7.78 16.91
C ASN A 76 17.03 6.76 15.81
N ALA A 77 18.22 6.89 15.22
CA ALA A 77 18.67 6.00 14.15
C ALA A 77 18.84 4.51 14.56
N GLN A 78 18.69 4.19 15.84
CA GLN A 78 18.77 2.84 16.38
C GLN A 78 17.39 2.27 16.75
N GLY A 79 16.29 2.96 16.44
CA GLY A 79 14.93 2.55 16.79
C GLY A 79 14.55 2.82 18.24
N CYS A 80 15.38 3.54 19.01
CA CYS A 80 15.08 3.82 20.41
C CYS A 80 14.41 5.18 20.59
N GLU A 81 13.41 5.24 21.48
CA GLU A 81 12.85 6.50 21.99
C GLU A 81 13.97 7.41 22.53
N LEU A 82 13.77 8.72 22.41
CA LEU A 82 14.74 9.72 22.90
C LEU A 82 14.76 9.74 24.44
N ASP A 83 15.96 9.80 24.99
CA ASP A 83 16.29 9.99 26.40
C ASP A 83 17.41 11.05 26.42
N SER A 84 17.03 12.29 26.75
CA SER A 84 17.83 13.49 26.54
C SER A 84 18.93 13.68 27.59
N ASP A 85 18.71 13.23 28.83
CA ASP A 85 19.68 13.31 29.92
C ASP A 85 20.36 11.97 30.24
N ALA A 86 19.97 10.91 29.54
CA ALA A 86 20.55 9.57 29.59
C ALA A 86 20.46 8.93 30.98
N ASP A 87 19.37 9.20 31.70
CA ASP A 87 19.09 8.63 33.02
C ASP A 87 18.41 7.25 32.96
N GLY A 88 17.97 6.84 31.76
CA GLY A 88 17.30 5.57 31.49
C GLY A 88 15.77 5.67 31.38
N VAL A 89 15.19 6.86 31.52
CA VAL A 89 13.77 7.14 31.32
C VAL A 89 13.60 7.98 30.05
N VAL A 90 12.74 7.52 29.15
CA VAL A 90 12.51 8.21 27.87
C VAL A 90 11.84 9.57 28.10
N ASP A 91 12.15 10.57 27.27
CA ASP A 91 11.67 11.96 27.39
C ASP A 91 10.15 12.08 27.55
N ARG A 92 9.39 11.12 27.01
CA ARG A 92 7.92 11.07 27.08
C ARG A 92 7.40 10.68 28.47
N LEU A 93 8.18 9.92 29.22
CA LEU A 93 7.85 9.42 30.57
C LEU A 93 8.62 10.17 31.67
N ASP A 94 9.62 10.96 31.28
CA ASP A 94 10.47 11.70 32.19
C ASP A 94 9.79 13.01 32.66
N GLU A 95 9.55 13.09 33.97
CA GLU A 95 9.04 14.28 34.67
C GLU A 95 10.16 15.27 35.04
N CYS A 96 11.42 14.84 34.96
CA CYS A 96 12.62 15.52 35.43
C CYS A 96 13.77 15.52 34.37
N PRO A 97 13.66 16.31 33.27
CA PRO A 97 14.51 16.28 32.05
C PRO A 97 15.95 16.80 32.20
N GLY A 98 16.52 16.68 33.39
CA GLY A 98 17.85 17.16 33.73
C GLY A 98 18.39 16.46 34.97
N SER A 99 18.05 15.18 35.13
CA SER A 99 18.58 14.35 36.19
C SER A 99 20.11 14.34 36.14
N PRO A 100 20.80 14.49 37.29
CA PRO A 100 22.26 14.51 37.31
C PRO A 100 22.84 13.22 36.72
N ALA A 101 23.86 13.33 35.87
CA ALA A 101 24.48 12.16 35.25
C ALA A 101 24.94 11.14 36.31
N GLY A 102 24.43 9.92 36.22
CA GLY A 102 24.72 8.83 37.16
C GLY A 102 23.91 8.85 38.46
N ALA A 103 22.93 9.76 38.60
CA ALA A 103 21.92 9.68 39.64
C ALA A 103 21.08 8.40 39.48
N LYS A 104 20.59 7.87 40.61
CA LYS A 104 19.53 6.86 40.58
C LYS A 104 18.20 7.57 40.47
N VAL A 105 17.47 7.29 39.40
CA VAL A 105 16.16 7.89 39.14
C VAL A 105 15.05 6.87 39.35
N ASP A 106 13.87 7.36 39.71
CA ASP A 106 12.65 6.58 39.83
C ASP A 106 12.03 6.32 38.45
N ALA A 107 10.88 5.63 38.42
CA ALA A 107 10.19 5.32 37.16
C ALA A 107 9.67 6.57 36.40
N ARG A 108 9.79 7.75 36.98
CA ARG A 108 9.38 9.03 36.40
C ARG A 108 10.59 9.88 35.98
N GLY A 109 11.80 9.31 36.01
CA GLY A 109 13.04 10.02 35.66
C GLY A 109 13.49 11.01 36.72
N CYS A 110 12.84 11.05 37.89
CA CYS A 110 13.23 11.95 38.97
C CYS A 110 14.19 11.27 39.94
N GLU A 111 15.17 12.00 40.45
CA GLU A 111 16.12 11.46 41.42
C GLU A 111 15.36 10.78 42.58
N GLU A 112 15.67 9.50 42.80
CA GLU A 112 15.33 8.87 44.06
C GLU A 112 16.22 9.55 45.09
N SER A 113 15.70 10.61 45.70
CA SER A 113 16.28 11.21 46.87
C SER A 113 16.38 10.10 47.90
N LEU A 114 17.54 9.44 47.90
CA LEU A 114 18.02 8.64 49.00
C LEU A 114 18.23 9.68 50.10
N VAL A 115 17.15 9.98 50.82
CA VAL A 115 17.15 10.79 52.03
C VAL A 115 18.09 10.11 53.00
N LEU A 116 19.38 10.39 52.89
CA LEU A 116 20.40 9.98 53.84
C LEU A 116 21.38 11.14 54.03
N ARG A 117 20.91 12.04 54.91
CA ARG A 117 21.65 12.84 55.90
C ARG A 117 22.31 14.12 55.44
#